data_AF-A0A2K3PLX1-F1
#
_entry.id   AF-A0A2K3PLX1-F1
#
_cell.length_a   1.000
_cell.length_b   1.000
_cell.length_c   1.000
_cell.angle_alpha   90.00
_cell.angle_beta   90.00
_cell.angle_gamma   90.00
#
_symmetry.space_group_name_H-M   'P 1'
#
loop_
_entity.id
_entity.type
_entity.pdbx_description
1 polymer ?
#
loop_
_entity_poly.entity_id
_entity_poly.type
_entity_poly.pdbx_seq_one_letter_code
_entity_poly.pdbx_strand_id
1 'polypeptide(L)'
;MMVLLTLSLNTTTLLFPRFFSHSHSLLLLRRCATTTRRKFHLYPRRSRTVACCRLMDSPEDGLSAPLLDSVTQDFKNQTLLISPNNNNNKKKSLEDLNWDNSFVRELPSDPRTDPFPREVLHACYTKVSPSVQVDDPQLVIWSQSVADLLDLDNKEFERPDFPLFFSGATPLVGALPYAQCYGGHQFGMWAGQLGDGRAITLGEILNSNSQRWELQLKGAGKTPYSRFADGLAVLRSSIREFLCSEAMHHLGIPTTRALCLVNTGKLVTRDMFYDGNPKEEQGAIVCRVAQSFLRFGSYQIHASRGNEDLEIVRVLADYAIKHHFPHIENMSKSESLSFSTGDEDHSVVDLTSNKYADLEGHSAVVLTMLKSYTIGQLQHGSATLDERWPENGLIRRPLSSGLGHAKKLYNWPVAAWAWAVEIAERTASTIARWQGVGFTHGVMNTDNMSILGVTIDYGPFGFLDAFDPKFTPNTTDLPGRRYCFANQPDIGLWNLAQFTSTLSSAHLINEKEADYALE
;
A
#
# COMPACT_ATOMS: atom_id res chain seq x y z
N MET A 1 -9.91 -22.72 53.54
CA MET A 1 -8.61 -23.11 54.10
C MET A 1 -8.63 -24.60 54.45
N MET A 2 -8.40 -25.48 53.47
CA MET A 2 -7.79 -26.82 53.59
C MET A 2 -7.54 -27.36 52.18
N VAL A 3 -6.68 -28.37 52.07
CA VAL A 3 -5.79 -28.59 50.92
C VAL A 3 -6.03 -29.95 50.25
N LEU A 4 -5.76 -29.99 48.93
CA LEU A 4 -5.58 -31.11 47.99
C LEU A 4 -5.92 -32.55 48.44
N LEU A 5 -6.60 -33.27 47.53
CA LEU A 5 -6.07 -34.55 47.06
C LEU A 5 -6.50 -34.85 45.60
N THR A 6 -5.57 -35.40 44.84
CA THR A 6 -5.65 -35.76 43.42
C THR A 6 -6.23 -37.16 43.20
N LEU A 7 -6.90 -37.40 42.06
CA LEU A 7 -6.48 -38.42 41.07
C LEU A 7 -7.36 -38.42 39.81
N SER A 8 -6.83 -39.03 38.75
CA SER A 8 -7.32 -39.04 37.36
C SER A 8 -7.94 -40.39 36.99
N LEU A 9 -8.89 -40.44 36.03
CA LEU A 9 -8.74 -41.21 34.76
C LEU A 9 -10.03 -41.29 33.90
N ASN A 10 -9.81 -41.66 32.63
CA ASN A 10 -10.73 -42.17 31.60
C ASN A 10 -11.67 -41.15 30.92
N THR A 11 -11.41 -40.76 29.67
CA THR A 11 -11.66 -41.47 28.38
C THR A 11 -13.14 -41.75 28.09
N THR A 12 -13.64 -41.23 26.96
CA THR A 12 -14.00 -42.02 25.77
C THR A 12 -14.49 -41.10 24.63
N THR A 13 -14.18 -41.51 23.41
CA THR A 13 -14.47 -40.88 22.12
C THR A 13 -15.96 -40.98 21.72
N LEU A 14 -16.33 -40.27 20.64
CA LEU A 14 -17.34 -40.62 19.61
C LEU A 14 -18.70 -39.85 19.54
N LEU A 15 -18.90 -39.36 18.30
CA LEU A 15 -20.12 -39.37 17.48
C LEU A 15 -21.14 -38.20 17.53
N PHE A 16 -21.24 -37.58 16.35
CA PHE A 16 -22.42 -36.96 15.75
C PHE A 16 -23.71 -37.77 15.95
N PRO A 17 -24.86 -37.08 15.82
CA PRO A 17 -25.77 -37.49 14.76
C PRO A 17 -26.29 -36.33 13.89
N ARG A 18 -26.31 -36.56 12.56
CA ARG A 18 -27.35 -36.02 11.66
C ARG A 18 -28.53 -36.98 11.71
N PHE A 19 -29.78 -36.52 11.69
CA PHE A 19 -30.87 -37.22 10.98
C PHE A 19 -32.09 -36.31 10.68
N PHE A 20 -32.34 -36.15 9.38
CA PHE A 20 -33.60 -36.06 8.62
C PHE A 20 -34.87 -35.29 9.07
N SER A 21 -35.60 -34.93 8.01
CA SER A 21 -36.87 -34.22 7.90
C SER A 21 -38.10 -34.91 8.52
N HIS A 22 -39.12 -34.12 8.87
CA HIS A 22 -40.47 -34.38 8.39
C HIS A 22 -41.28 -33.10 8.16
N SER A 23 -42.14 -33.14 7.14
CA SER A 23 -43.05 -32.07 6.72
C SER A 23 -44.34 -32.10 7.53
N HIS A 24 -44.94 -30.94 7.83
CA HIS A 24 -46.38 -30.84 8.06
C HIS A 24 -46.94 -29.50 7.57
N SER A 25 -48.01 -29.57 6.80
CA SER A 25 -48.75 -28.41 6.27
C SER A 25 -49.82 -27.97 7.27
N LEU A 26 -50.06 -26.67 7.38
CA LEU A 26 -51.31 -26.15 7.91
C LEU A 26 -51.74 -24.88 7.16
N LEU A 27 -53.05 -24.83 6.87
CA LEU A 27 -53.68 -23.88 5.95
C LEU A 27 -54.42 -22.78 6.72
N LEU A 28 -54.75 -21.69 6.01
CA LEU A 28 -55.68 -20.60 6.41
C LEU A 28 -55.13 -19.63 7.48
N LEU A 29 -55.41 -18.33 7.44
CA LEU A 29 -56.51 -17.61 6.78
C LEU A 29 -56.07 -16.27 6.15
N ARG A 30 -56.65 -15.93 5.00
CA ARG A 30 -56.53 -14.58 4.39
C ARG A 30 -57.26 -13.54 5.24
N ARG A 31 -56.69 -12.34 5.39
CA ARG A 31 -57.48 -11.10 5.46
C ARG A 31 -56.99 -10.08 4.43
N CYS A 32 -57.97 -9.49 3.74
CA CYS A 32 -57.77 -8.50 2.69
C CYS A 32 -57.68 -7.10 3.33
N ALA A 33 -56.74 -6.28 2.87
CA ALA A 33 -56.70 -4.84 3.18
C ALA A 33 -56.30 -4.07 1.92
N THR A 34 -57.30 -3.50 1.26
CA THR A 34 -57.17 -2.65 0.07
C THR A 34 -56.74 -1.22 0.43
N THR A 35 -56.28 -0.50 -0.61
CA THR A 35 -56.07 0.96 -0.72
C THR A 35 -54.84 1.53 0.03
N THR A 36 -54.08 2.52 -0.48
CA THR A 36 -54.24 3.38 -1.67
C THR A 36 -52.91 3.67 -2.37
N ARG A 37 -52.83 3.59 -3.71
CA ARG A 37 -51.73 4.18 -4.50
C ARG A 37 -51.82 5.71 -4.48
N ARG A 38 -50.86 6.43 -3.87
CA ARG A 38 -50.68 7.87 -4.13
C ARG A 38 -49.81 8.07 -5.38
N LYS A 39 -50.42 8.56 -6.46
CA LYS A 39 -49.70 9.12 -7.62
C LYS A 39 -49.12 10.47 -7.21
N PHE A 40 -47.81 10.67 -7.36
CA PHE A 40 -47.24 12.02 -7.39
C PHE A 40 -47.53 12.66 -8.75
N HIS A 41 -48.08 13.87 -8.75
CA HIS A 41 -48.19 14.70 -9.95
C HIS A 41 -47.00 15.66 -9.98
N LEU A 42 -46.24 15.63 -11.08
CA LEU A 42 -45.27 16.66 -11.43
C LEU A 42 -46.00 17.89 -11.97
N TYR A 43 -45.74 19.06 -11.40
CA TYR A 43 -46.06 20.35 -12.00
C TYR A 43 -44.76 21.11 -12.27
N PRO A 44 -44.57 21.69 -13.47
CA PRO A 44 -43.35 22.41 -13.82
C PRO A 44 -43.35 23.81 -13.18
N ARG A 45 -42.19 24.25 -12.67
CA ARG A 45 -41.94 25.66 -12.37
C ARG A 45 -40.84 26.24 -13.26
N ARG A 46 -41.06 27.49 -13.65
CA ARG A 46 -40.37 28.18 -14.75
C ARG A 46 -38.95 28.63 -14.37
N SER A 47 -38.11 28.69 -15.39
CA SER A 47 -36.87 29.47 -15.42
C SER A 47 -37.08 30.91 -14.94
N ARG A 48 -36.08 31.46 -14.23
CA ARG A 48 -35.84 32.90 -14.08
C ARG A 48 -34.34 33.19 -14.09
N THR A 49 -33.92 33.93 -15.10
CA THR A 49 -32.58 34.51 -15.25
C THR A 49 -32.50 35.85 -14.50
N VAL A 50 -31.45 36.06 -13.71
CA VAL A 50 -30.96 37.38 -13.23
C VAL A 50 -29.43 37.21 -13.08
N ALA A 51 -28.59 37.67 -14.02
CA ALA A 51 -28.18 39.04 -14.31
C ALA A 51 -27.16 39.61 -13.29
N CYS A 52 -25.99 39.99 -13.82
CA CYS A 52 -24.82 40.50 -13.11
C CYS A 52 -24.95 42.00 -12.79
N CYS A 53 -24.49 42.43 -11.60
CA CYS A 53 -24.21 43.83 -11.28
C CYS A 53 -22.89 43.96 -10.50
N ARG A 54 -22.19 45.08 -10.71
CA ARG A 54 -20.86 45.40 -10.17
C ARG A 54 -20.93 46.51 -9.11
N LEU A 55 -20.01 46.42 -8.14
CA LEU A 55 -19.31 47.51 -7.41
C LEU A 55 -20.11 48.54 -6.59
N MET A 56 -19.74 48.69 -5.31
CA MET A 56 -19.05 49.89 -4.79
C MET A 56 -18.46 49.64 -3.39
N ASP A 57 -17.29 50.24 -3.10
CA ASP A 57 -16.57 50.27 -1.81
C ASP A 57 -17.23 51.28 -0.82
N SER A 58 -16.85 51.53 0.45
CA SER A 58 -15.66 51.29 1.31
C SER A 58 -16.14 51.35 2.81
N PRO A 59 -15.32 51.48 3.89
CA PRO A 59 -13.86 51.39 4.05
C PRO A 59 -13.38 50.41 5.15
N GLU A 60 -12.06 50.39 5.38
CA GLU A 60 -11.33 49.47 6.26
C GLU A 60 -11.38 49.83 7.76
N ASP A 61 -11.15 48.82 8.61
CA ASP A 61 -10.41 48.96 9.87
C ASP A 61 -9.51 47.71 10.04
N GLY A 62 -8.24 47.92 10.38
CA GLY A 62 -7.17 46.94 10.11
C GLY A 62 -6.75 46.05 11.29
N LEU A 63 -6.37 44.81 10.99
CA LEU A 63 -5.54 43.93 11.83
C LEU A 63 -4.68 43.03 10.93
N SER A 64 -3.36 43.25 10.97
CA SER A 64 -2.38 42.62 10.08
C SER A 64 -2.08 41.16 10.46
N ALA A 65 -2.23 40.23 9.53
CA ALA A 65 -1.89 38.82 9.69
C ALA A 65 -0.92 38.34 8.59
N PRO A 66 0.41 38.43 8.77
CA PRO A 66 1.41 38.11 7.74
C PRO A 66 1.66 36.60 7.54
N LEU A 67 0.78 35.72 8.07
CA LEU A 67 0.98 34.27 8.08
C LEU A 67 0.15 33.51 7.02
N LEU A 68 -0.88 34.14 6.44
CA LEU A 68 -1.80 33.45 5.52
C LEU A 68 -1.32 33.45 4.06
N ASP A 69 -0.48 34.44 3.70
CA ASP A 69 0.04 34.58 2.34
C ASP A 69 1.23 33.64 2.04
N SER A 70 2.06 33.27 3.03
CA SER A 70 3.18 32.33 2.78
C SER A 70 2.64 30.95 2.43
N VAL A 71 1.77 30.37 3.26
CA VAL A 71 1.13 29.07 3.02
C VAL A 71 0.44 29.03 1.64
N THR A 72 -0.19 30.14 1.24
CA THR A 72 -0.86 30.24 -0.07
C THR A 72 0.12 30.42 -1.25
N GLN A 73 1.33 30.96 -1.02
CA GLN A 73 2.43 30.95 -1.98
C GLN A 73 3.14 29.60 -2.04
N ASP A 74 3.32 28.90 -0.93
CA ASP A 74 4.02 27.62 -0.86
C ASP A 74 3.23 26.51 -1.57
N PHE A 75 1.89 26.48 -1.41
CA PHE A 75 1.02 25.64 -2.24
C PHE A 75 1.03 26.00 -3.73
N LYS A 76 1.18 27.29 -4.08
CA LYS A 76 1.36 27.70 -5.49
C LYS A 76 2.73 27.25 -6.01
N ASN A 77 3.79 27.32 -5.22
CA ASN A 77 5.14 26.90 -5.59
C ASN A 77 5.22 25.38 -5.78
N GLN A 78 4.58 24.58 -4.91
CA GLN A 78 4.42 23.14 -5.13
C GLN A 78 3.63 22.82 -6.42
N THR A 79 2.66 23.66 -6.79
CA THR A 79 1.92 23.54 -8.06
C THR A 79 2.74 24.01 -9.29
N LEU A 80 3.69 24.94 -9.09
CA LEU A 80 4.52 25.56 -10.14
C LEU A 80 5.85 24.83 -10.42
N LEU A 81 6.21 23.81 -9.64
CA LEU A 81 7.33 22.91 -9.99
C LEU A 81 7.05 22.05 -11.22
N ILE A 82 5.81 22.03 -11.75
CA ILE A 82 5.54 21.65 -13.15
C ILE A 82 5.84 22.85 -14.05
N SER A 83 7.12 23.25 -14.12
CA SER A 83 7.59 24.01 -15.27
C SER A 83 7.50 23.09 -16.50
N PRO A 84 6.97 23.56 -17.65
CA PRO A 84 6.97 22.78 -18.88
C PRO A 84 8.40 22.69 -19.40
N ASN A 85 9.15 21.72 -18.89
CA ASN A 85 10.53 21.50 -19.28
C ASN A 85 10.52 21.09 -20.75
N ASN A 86 11.01 21.99 -21.62
CA ASN A 86 10.82 21.92 -23.08
C ASN A 86 11.78 20.90 -23.74
N ASN A 87 12.05 19.81 -23.03
CA ASN A 87 12.63 18.61 -23.58
C ASN A 87 11.55 17.89 -24.38
N ASN A 88 11.86 17.51 -25.62
CA ASN A 88 11.07 16.54 -26.37
C ASN A 88 11.20 15.16 -25.70
N ASN A 89 10.53 14.96 -24.57
CA ASN A 89 10.36 13.65 -23.94
C ASN A 89 9.60 12.76 -24.93
N LYS A 90 10.36 11.98 -25.70
CA LYS A 90 9.83 11.09 -26.73
C LYS A 90 8.88 10.12 -26.07
N LYS A 91 7.58 10.30 -26.34
CA LYS A 91 6.54 9.36 -25.93
C LYS A 91 6.84 7.97 -26.51
N LYS A 92 6.61 6.95 -25.69
CA LYS A 92 6.91 5.54 -25.98
C LYS A 92 5.66 4.86 -26.54
N SER A 93 5.86 3.91 -27.45
CA SER A 93 4.85 2.88 -27.75
C SER A 93 4.76 1.87 -26.60
N LEU A 94 3.76 0.99 -26.62
CA LEU A 94 3.70 -0.14 -25.68
C LEU A 94 4.90 -1.10 -25.82
N GLU A 95 5.45 -1.22 -27.03
CA GLU A 95 6.60 -2.06 -27.36
C GLU A 95 7.93 -1.43 -26.92
N ASP A 96 8.00 -0.10 -26.77
CA ASP A 96 9.18 0.65 -26.32
C ASP A 96 9.24 0.87 -24.78
N LEU A 97 8.39 0.19 -24.00
CA LEU A 97 8.38 0.32 -22.54
C LEU A 97 9.69 -0.18 -21.91
N ASN A 98 10.32 0.67 -21.08
CA ASN A 98 11.60 0.38 -20.45
C ASN A 98 11.42 -0.46 -19.17
N TRP A 99 11.27 -1.78 -19.33
CA TRP A 99 11.12 -2.73 -18.24
C TRP A 99 12.42 -2.92 -17.44
N ASP A 100 12.33 -2.81 -16.11
CA ASP A 100 13.44 -3.15 -15.21
C ASP A 100 13.15 -4.43 -14.41
N ASN A 101 11.98 -4.54 -13.77
CA ASN A 101 11.56 -5.71 -12.99
C ASN A 101 12.53 -6.10 -11.84
N SER A 102 13.05 -5.12 -11.07
CA SER A 102 13.91 -5.38 -9.91
C SER A 102 13.25 -6.28 -8.86
N PHE A 103 11.93 -6.14 -8.63
CA PHE A 103 11.22 -7.01 -7.68
C PHE A 103 11.41 -8.49 -8.01
N VAL A 104 11.33 -8.83 -9.30
CA VAL A 104 11.49 -10.19 -9.82
C VAL A 104 12.95 -10.63 -9.83
N ARG A 105 13.91 -9.72 -10.05
CA ARG A 105 15.35 -10.04 -10.11
C ARG A 105 16.00 -10.18 -8.73
N GLU A 106 15.53 -9.43 -7.74
CA GLU A 106 16.26 -9.23 -6.48
C GLU A 106 15.61 -9.94 -5.27
N LEU A 107 14.30 -10.22 -5.30
CA LEU A 107 13.59 -10.84 -4.17
C LEU A 107 13.39 -12.37 -4.32
N PRO A 108 13.33 -13.13 -3.20
CA PRO A 108 13.04 -14.56 -3.21
C PRO A 108 11.74 -14.92 -3.95
N SER A 109 11.85 -15.82 -4.92
CA SER A 109 10.76 -16.24 -5.80
C SER A 109 10.25 -17.64 -5.49
N ASP A 110 8.94 -17.86 -5.59
CA ASP A 110 8.35 -19.19 -5.60
C ASP A 110 8.90 -20.00 -6.80
N PRO A 111 9.44 -21.22 -6.60
CA PRO A 111 9.91 -22.06 -7.70
C PRO A 111 8.78 -22.58 -8.60
N ARG A 112 7.52 -22.51 -8.16
CA ARG A 112 6.34 -22.88 -8.93
C ARG A 112 5.74 -21.66 -9.63
N THR A 113 5.06 -21.89 -10.76
CA THR A 113 4.41 -20.85 -11.58
C THR A 113 2.94 -21.14 -11.89
N ASP A 114 2.39 -22.22 -11.33
CA ASP A 114 0.98 -22.57 -11.50
C ASP A 114 0.05 -21.63 -10.70
N PRO A 115 -1.16 -21.33 -11.22
CA PRO A 115 -2.12 -20.44 -10.57
C PRO A 115 -2.99 -21.14 -9.51
N PHE A 116 -2.65 -22.37 -9.07
CA PHE A 116 -3.52 -23.13 -8.16
C PHE A 116 -3.40 -22.61 -6.72
N PRO A 117 -4.53 -22.28 -6.04
CA PRO A 117 -4.50 -21.76 -4.68
C PRO A 117 -3.78 -22.67 -3.69
N ARG A 118 -2.81 -22.11 -2.93
CA ARG A 118 -1.97 -22.84 -1.97
C ARG A 118 -1.22 -21.89 -1.04
N GLU A 119 -0.60 -22.45 -0.01
CA GLU A 119 0.44 -21.75 0.74
C GLU A 119 1.73 -21.64 -0.10
N VAL A 120 2.41 -20.50 0.03
CA VAL A 120 3.64 -20.10 -0.65
C VAL A 120 4.66 -19.71 0.43
N LEU A 121 5.57 -20.64 0.73
CA LEU A 121 6.61 -20.49 1.74
C LEU A 121 7.90 -19.91 1.14
N HIS A 122 8.70 -19.22 1.96
CA HIS A 122 10.05 -18.74 1.63
C HIS A 122 10.16 -17.85 0.36
N ALA A 123 9.08 -17.20 -0.06
CA ALA A 123 9.03 -16.40 -1.28
C ALA A 123 8.16 -15.14 -1.13
N CYS A 124 8.61 -14.04 -1.73
CA CYS A 124 7.91 -12.75 -1.78
C CYS A 124 6.86 -12.69 -2.88
N TYR A 125 6.94 -13.57 -3.89
CA TYR A 125 6.01 -13.60 -5.03
C TYR A 125 6.02 -14.94 -5.76
N THR A 126 4.97 -15.18 -6.56
CA THR A 126 4.91 -16.23 -7.58
C THR A 126 4.84 -15.62 -8.97
N LYS A 127 5.64 -16.12 -9.92
CA LYS A 127 5.52 -15.76 -11.35
C LYS A 127 4.24 -16.39 -11.91
N VAL A 128 3.31 -15.56 -12.39
CA VAL A 128 2.00 -16.01 -12.87
C VAL A 128 1.47 -15.02 -13.91
N SER A 129 1.05 -15.55 -15.06
CA SER A 129 0.44 -14.75 -16.13
C SER A 129 -1.07 -14.54 -15.87
N PRO A 130 -1.66 -13.46 -16.40
CA PRO A 130 -3.12 -13.34 -16.53
C PRO A 130 -3.77 -14.60 -17.12
N SER A 131 -4.92 -14.97 -16.57
CA SER A 131 -5.66 -16.20 -16.90
C SER A 131 -7.17 -15.97 -17.12
N VAL A 132 -7.61 -14.72 -16.96
CA VAL A 132 -8.98 -14.27 -17.25
C VAL A 132 -9.40 -14.61 -18.68
N GLN A 133 -10.66 -15.03 -18.83
CA GLN A 133 -11.29 -15.21 -20.13
C GLN A 133 -11.99 -13.92 -20.53
N VAL A 134 -11.81 -13.49 -21.77
CA VAL A 134 -12.39 -12.27 -22.33
C VAL A 134 -13.24 -12.59 -23.57
N ASP A 135 -14.12 -11.66 -23.93
CA ASP A 135 -14.92 -11.64 -25.15
C ASP A 135 -14.94 -10.20 -25.63
N ASP A 136 -14.39 -9.91 -26.81
CA ASP A 136 -14.34 -8.55 -27.39
C ASP A 136 -14.05 -7.43 -26.34
N PRO A 137 -12.93 -7.51 -25.57
CA PRO A 137 -12.71 -6.58 -24.46
C PRO A 137 -12.59 -5.14 -24.96
N GLN A 138 -13.22 -4.20 -24.27
CA GLN A 138 -13.24 -2.78 -24.67
C GLN A 138 -12.62 -1.88 -23.59
N LEU A 139 -11.87 -0.86 -24.04
CA LEU A 139 -11.41 0.23 -23.18
C LEU A 139 -12.60 1.07 -22.72
N VAL A 140 -12.75 1.24 -21.40
CA VAL A 140 -13.85 2.02 -20.79
C VAL A 140 -13.40 3.45 -20.50
N ILE A 141 -12.22 3.61 -19.91
CA ILE A 141 -11.60 4.91 -19.58
C ILE A 141 -10.09 4.72 -19.33
N TRP A 142 -9.31 5.78 -19.51
CA TRP A 142 -7.89 5.86 -19.15
C TRP A 142 -7.53 7.25 -18.61
N SER A 143 -6.42 7.35 -17.89
CA SER A 143 -5.95 8.61 -17.29
C SER A 143 -4.76 9.19 -18.06
N GLN A 144 -4.99 10.34 -18.69
CA GLN A 144 -3.97 11.15 -19.36
C GLN A 144 -2.75 11.37 -18.46
N SER A 145 -2.98 11.81 -17.22
CA SER A 145 -1.90 12.11 -16.27
C SER A 145 -1.05 10.89 -15.88
N VAL A 146 -1.60 9.67 -15.95
CA VAL A 146 -0.85 8.43 -15.68
C VAL A 146 -0.15 7.92 -16.93
N ALA A 147 -0.73 8.11 -18.12
CA ALA A 147 0.02 7.88 -19.37
C ALA A 147 1.25 8.80 -19.45
N ASP A 148 1.08 10.08 -19.11
CA ASP A 148 2.17 11.06 -19.05
C ASP A 148 3.27 10.69 -18.04
N LEU A 149 2.88 10.22 -16.85
CA LEU A 149 3.78 9.76 -15.79
C LEU A 149 4.72 8.61 -16.22
N LEU A 150 4.26 7.79 -17.18
CA LEU A 150 4.95 6.60 -17.69
C LEU A 150 5.64 6.85 -19.05
N ASP A 151 5.63 8.09 -19.53
CA ASP A 151 6.03 8.52 -20.89
C ASP A 151 5.26 7.81 -22.04
N LEU A 152 4.09 7.23 -21.81
CA LEU A 152 3.33 6.50 -22.83
C LEU A 152 2.65 7.47 -23.82
N ASP A 153 2.65 7.17 -25.12
CA ASP A 153 1.89 7.97 -26.11
C ASP A 153 0.38 7.73 -25.94
N ASN A 154 -0.38 8.82 -25.92
CA ASN A 154 -1.84 8.83 -25.83
C ASN A 154 -2.50 8.07 -26.98
N LYS A 155 -1.86 8.01 -28.15
CA LYS A 155 -2.35 7.28 -29.32
C LYS A 155 -2.37 5.77 -29.11
N GLU A 156 -1.59 5.24 -28.15
CA GLU A 156 -1.63 3.81 -27.83
C GLU A 156 -3.03 3.39 -27.34
N PHE A 157 -3.76 4.27 -26.64
CA PHE A 157 -5.11 4.03 -26.15
C PHE A 157 -6.19 4.06 -27.26
N GLU A 158 -5.84 4.54 -28.46
CA GLU A 158 -6.70 4.52 -29.65
C GLU A 158 -6.51 3.22 -30.47
N ARG A 159 -5.51 2.38 -30.14
CA ARG A 159 -5.24 1.14 -30.87
C ARG A 159 -6.35 0.10 -30.62
N PRO A 160 -6.87 -0.58 -31.67
CA PRO A 160 -7.86 -1.65 -31.50
C PRO A 160 -7.39 -2.85 -30.66
N ASP A 161 -6.08 -3.08 -30.54
CA ASP A 161 -5.47 -4.16 -29.76
C ASP A 161 -5.16 -3.76 -28.30
N PHE A 162 -5.21 -2.48 -27.93
CA PHE A 162 -4.95 -2.00 -26.57
C PHE A 162 -5.73 -2.75 -25.49
N PRO A 163 -7.05 -3.02 -25.63
CA PRO A 163 -7.80 -3.76 -24.62
C PRO A 163 -7.32 -5.20 -24.42
N LEU A 164 -6.71 -5.83 -25.42
CA LEU A 164 -6.19 -7.20 -25.30
C LEU A 164 -4.96 -7.24 -24.37
N PHE A 165 -4.09 -6.23 -24.44
CA PHE A 165 -2.94 -6.10 -23.53
C PHE A 165 -3.37 -5.83 -22.09
N PHE A 166 -4.26 -4.83 -21.88
CA PHE A 166 -4.65 -4.41 -20.53
C PHE A 166 -5.79 -5.22 -19.90
N SER A 167 -6.41 -6.14 -20.66
CA SER A 167 -7.15 -7.27 -20.10
C SER A 167 -6.26 -8.47 -19.77
N GLY A 168 -4.98 -8.46 -20.17
CA GLY A 168 -4.05 -9.57 -20.00
C GLY A 168 -4.25 -10.74 -20.97
N ALA A 169 -5.12 -10.61 -21.98
CA ALA A 169 -5.32 -11.62 -23.01
C ALA A 169 -4.10 -11.76 -23.94
N THR A 170 -3.36 -10.66 -24.15
CA THR A 170 -2.09 -10.63 -24.89
C THR A 170 -0.99 -10.11 -23.95
N PRO A 171 0.18 -10.77 -23.86
CA PRO A 171 1.29 -10.27 -23.05
C PRO A 171 1.94 -9.04 -23.70
N LEU A 172 2.33 -8.05 -22.89
CA LEU A 172 3.23 -6.98 -23.33
C LEU A 172 4.65 -7.53 -23.54
N VAL A 173 5.34 -7.04 -24.57
CA VAL A 173 6.74 -7.40 -24.83
C VAL A 173 7.63 -6.91 -23.68
N GLY A 174 8.42 -7.80 -23.08
CA GLY A 174 9.33 -7.49 -21.96
C GLY A 174 8.70 -7.54 -20.55
N ALA A 175 7.39 -7.69 -20.44
CA ALA A 175 6.71 -7.90 -19.15
C ALA A 175 7.16 -9.21 -18.49
N LEU A 176 7.23 -9.22 -17.16
CA LEU A 176 7.51 -10.41 -16.33
C LEU A 176 6.42 -10.58 -15.25
N PRO A 177 5.24 -11.13 -15.60
CA PRO A 177 4.09 -11.14 -14.70
C PRO A 177 4.28 -11.93 -13.39
N TYR A 178 3.86 -11.33 -12.28
CA TYR A 178 3.89 -11.93 -10.94
C TYR A 178 2.72 -11.50 -10.05
N ALA A 179 2.52 -12.22 -8.96
CA ALA A 179 1.58 -11.89 -7.89
C ALA A 179 2.33 -11.94 -6.55
N GLN A 180 2.17 -10.92 -5.69
CA GLN A 180 2.91 -10.82 -4.44
C GLN A 180 2.34 -11.74 -3.35
N CYS A 181 3.23 -12.29 -2.53
CA CYS A 181 2.92 -12.97 -1.27
C CYS A 181 2.89 -11.95 -0.13
N TYR A 182 1.82 -11.93 0.65
CA TYR A 182 1.73 -11.16 1.89
C TYR A 182 0.72 -11.82 2.83
N GLY A 183 0.73 -11.44 4.09
CA GLY A 183 -0.27 -11.79 5.10
C GLY A 183 -0.94 -10.51 5.60
N GLY A 184 -1.66 -10.58 6.71
CA GLY A 184 -2.24 -9.38 7.31
C GLY A 184 -3.09 -9.65 8.54
N HIS A 185 -3.26 -8.61 9.34
CA HIS A 185 -4.26 -8.55 10.39
C HIS A 185 -5.55 -7.97 9.82
N GLN A 186 -6.56 -8.80 9.63
CA GLN A 186 -7.87 -8.40 9.14
C GLN A 186 -8.81 -8.15 10.33
N PHE A 187 -9.37 -6.95 10.43
CA PHE A 187 -10.17 -6.51 11.59
C PHE A 187 -9.47 -6.66 12.96
N GLY A 188 -8.13 -6.62 12.96
CA GLY A 188 -7.30 -6.80 14.16
C GLY A 188 -6.85 -8.23 14.44
N MET A 189 -7.36 -9.23 13.70
CA MET A 189 -7.01 -10.64 13.87
C MET A 189 -6.06 -11.12 12.77
N TRP A 190 -5.02 -11.89 13.10
CA TRP A 190 -4.12 -12.47 12.11
C TRP A 190 -4.86 -13.42 11.16
N ALA A 191 -4.81 -13.13 9.86
CA ALA A 191 -5.53 -13.88 8.81
C ALA A 191 -4.68 -14.95 8.11
N GLY A 192 -3.42 -15.14 8.52
CA GLY A 192 -2.47 -16.02 7.83
C GLY A 192 -2.05 -15.47 6.47
N GLN A 193 -1.78 -16.36 5.52
CA GLN A 193 -1.41 -15.97 4.16
C GLN A 193 -2.60 -15.39 3.39
N LEU A 194 -2.35 -14.22 2.79
CA LEU A 194 -3.20 -13.54 1.84
C LEU A 194 -2.50 -13.57 0.48
N GLY A 195 -1.92 -12.44 0.03
CA GLY A 195 -1.31 -12.26 -1.28
C GLY A 195 -2.27 -11.72 -2.33
N ASP A 196 -1.74 -11.44 -3.52
CA ASP A 196 -2.48 -10.85 -4.65
C ASP A 196 -3.46 -11.87 -5.29
N GLY A 197 -4.55 -12.18 -4.58
CA GLY A 197 -5.50 -13.23 -4.97
C GLY A 197 -6.41 -12.94 -6.17
N ARG A 198 -6.30 -11.74 -6.74
CA ARG A 198 -6.99 -11.30 -7.98
C ARG A 198 -6.25 -10.17 -8.68
N ALA A 199 -4.96 -10.04 -8.43
CA ALA A 199 -4.12 -8.99 -8.98
C ALA A 199 -2.83 -9.63 -9.51
N ILE A 200 -2.34 -9.11 -10.63
CA ILE A 200 -1.11 -9.59 -11.26
C ILE A 200 -0.34 -8.35 -11.72
N THR A 201 0.83 -8.13 -11.13
CA THR A 201 1.77 -7.11 -11.60
C THR A 201 2.41 -7.62 -12.88
N LEU A 202 2.25 -6.89 -13.99
CA LEU A 202 2.86 -7.21 -15.28
C LEU A 202 4.38 -7.04 -15.26
N GLY A 203 4.85 -6.11 -14.42
CA GLY A 203 6.25 -5.80 -14.22
C GLY A 203 6.44 -4.37 -13.70
N GLU A 204 7.69 -3.94 -13.69
CA GLU A 204 8.11 -2.59 -13.31
C GLU A 204 8.76 -1.90 -14.52
N ILE A 205 8.34 -0.67 -14.80
CA ILE A 205 8.94 0.18 -15.83
C ILE A 205 9.65 1.40 -15.23
N LEU A 206 10.63 1.93 -15.96
CA LEU A 206 11.31 3.19 -15.65
C LEU A 206 10.85 4.30 -16.61
N ASN A 207 10.39 5.41 -16.05
CA ASN A 207 10.12 6.63 -16.81
C ASN A 207 11.41 7.43 -17.10
N SER A 208 11.30 8.51 -17.87
CA SER A 208 12.40 9.41 -18.26
C SER A 208 13.13 10.05 -17.07
N ASN A 209 12.47 10.16 -15.92
CA ASN A 209 13.03 10.67 -14.67
C ASN A 209 13.71 9.57 -13.83
N SER A 210 13.92 8.38 -14.39
CA SER A 210 14.43 7.18 -13.70
C SER A 210 13.57 6.72 -12.52
N GLN A 211 12.29 7.09 -12.50
CA GLN A 211 11.35 6.65 -11.46
C GLN A 211 10.74 5.30 -11.87
N ARG A 212 10.70 4.38 -10.91
CA ARG A 212 10.13 3.04 -11.03
C ARG A 212 8.62 3.06 -10.81
N TRP A 213 7.89 2.34 -11.65
CA TRP A 213 6.44 2.15 -11.54
C TRP A 213 6.04 0.70 -11.84
N GLU A 214 5.40 0.03 -10.86
CA GLU A 214 4.71 -1.25 -11.04
C GLU A 214 3.40 -1.04 -11.81
N LEU A 215 3.13 -1.88 -12.82
CA LEU A 215 1.84 -1.93 -13.53
C LEU A 215 1.06 -3.18 -13.10
N GLN A 216 -0.05 -3.03 -12.38
CA GLN A 216 -0.80 -4.14 -11.80
C GLN A 216 -2.24 -4.24 -12.32
N LEU A 217 -2.56 -5.36 -12.99
CA LEU A 217 -3.92 -5.66 -13.44
C LEU A 217 -4.72 -6.33 -12.33
N LYS A 218 -5.78 -5.67 -11.85
CA LYS A 218 -6.70 -6.21 -10.84
C LYS A 218 -7.99 -6.71 -11.51
N GLY A 219 -8.28 -7.99 -11.34
CA GLY A 219 -9.31 -8.76 -12.04
C GLY A 219 -8.77 -9.72 -13.12
N ALA A 220 -7.44 -9.84 -13.25
CA ALA A 220 -6.75 -10.54 -14.34
C ALA A 220 -6.77 -12.09 -14.26
N GLY A 221 -7.48 -12.67 -13.29
CA GLY A 221 -7.61 -14.12 -13.13
C GLY A 221 -7.01 -14.65 -11.83
N LYS A 222 -6.87 -15.98 -11.74
CA LYS A 222 -6.45 -16.67 -10.52
C LYS A 222 -4.94 -16.67 -10.34
N THR A 223 -4.53 -16.72 -9.07
CA THR A 223 -3.16 -16.84 -8.59
C THR A 223 -3.12 -17.85 -7.43
N PRO A 224 -1.93 -18.29 -6.97
CA PRO A 224 -1.81 -19.09 -5.73
C PRO A 224 -2.47 -18.47 -4.49
N TYR A 225 -2.69 -17.15 -4.54
CA TYR A 225 -3.24 -16.34 -3.46
C TYR A 225 -4.76 -16.17 -3.53
N SER A 226 -5.43 -16.69 -4.57
CA SER A 226 -6.89 -16.52 -4.74
C SER A 226 -7.73 -17.18 -3.64
N ARG A 227 -7.16 -18.07 -2.83
CA ARG A 227 -7.87 -18.87 -1.81
C ARG A 227 -9.09 -19.57 -2.45
N PHE A 228 -10.30 -19.19 -2.06
CA PHE A 228 -11.55 -19.72 -2.60
C PHE A 228 -12.21 -18.83 -3.67
N ALA A 229 -11.61 -17.68 -4.00
CA ALA A 229 -12.16 -16.71 -4.94
C ALA A 229 -11.89 -17.09 -6.41
N ASP A 230 -12.56 -16.40 -7.33
CA ASP A 230 -12.46 -16.62 -8.77
C ASP A 230 -11.30 -15.87 -9.45
N GLY A 231 -10.65 -14.91 -8.77
CA GLY A 231 -9.59 -14.08 -9.33
C GLY A 231 -10.09 -12.88 -10.16
N LEU A 232 -11.40 -12.63 -10.20
CA LEU A 232 -12.02 -11.65 -11.10
C LEU A 232 -12.48 -10.37 -10.37
N ALA A 233 -12.64 -9.29 -11.13
CA ALA A 233 -13.23 -8.03 -10.68
C ALA A 233 -14.40 -7.63 -11.59
N VAL A 234 -15.25 -6.73 -11.09
CA VAL A 234 -16.48 -6.30 -11.77
C VAL A 234 -16.47 -4.80 -12.04
N LEU A 235 -17.14 -4.39 -13.11
CA LEU A 235 -17.12 -3.03 -13.63
C LEU A 235 -17.45 -1.98 -12.57
N ARG A 236 -18.43 -2.24 -11.70
CA ARG A 236 -18.81 -1.35 -10.59
C ARG A 236 -17.68 -1.10 -9.58
N SER A 237 -16.95 -2.15 -9.17
CA SER A 237 -15.79 -1.98 -8.26
C SER A 237 -14.63 -1.30 -8.98
N SER A 238 -14.37 -1.69 -10.22
CA SER A 238 -13.21 -1.20 -10.98
C SER A 238 -13.38 0.27 -11.41
N ILE A 239 -14.61 0.73 -11.71
CA ILE A 239 -14.94 2.16 -11.89
C ILE A 239 -14.68 2.95 -10.60
N ARG A 240 -15.16 2.45 -9.44
CA ARG A 240 -14.96 3.11 -8.15
C ARG A 240 -13.48 3.26 -7.79
N GLU A 241 -12.69 2.22 -8.02
CA GLU A 241 -11.24 2.22 -7.78
C GLU A 241 -10.50 3.14 -8.75
N PHE A 242 -10.85 3.16 -10.04
CA PHE A 242 -10.29 4.10 -11.01
C PHE A 242 -10.58 5.55 -10.61
N LEU A 243 -11.85 5.89 -10.37
CA LEU A 243 -12.26 7.25 -10.04
C LEU A 243 -11.67 7.73 -8.71
N CYS A 244 -11.63 6.88 -7.67
CA CYS A 244 -11.12 7.29 -6.37
C CYS A 244 -9.59 7.42 -6.35
N SER A 245 -8.86 6.54 -7.06
CA SER A 245 -7.41 6.67 -7.26
C SER A 245 -7.06 8.04 -7.84
N GLU A 246 -7.74 8.42 -8.92
CA GLU A 246 -7.43 9.67 -9.61
C GLU A 246 -7.98 10.90 -8.87
N ALA A 247 -9.14 10.81 -8.21
CA ALA A 247 -9.67 11.90 -7.38
C ALA A 247 -8.75 12.20 -6.19
N MET A 248 -8.27 11.18 -5.48
CA MET A 248 -7.36 11.36 -4.33
C MET A 248 -6.02 11.98 -4.76
N HIS A 249 -5.50 11.62 -5.94
CA HIS A 249 -4.32 12.28 -6.51
C HIS A 249 -4.55 13.77 -6.77
N HIS A 250 -5.67 14.15 -7.41
CA HIS A 250 -5.99 15.55 -7.70
C HIS A 250 -6.39 16.37 -6.45
N LEU A 251 -6.73 15.70 -5.34
CA LEU A 251 -6.85 16.29 -4.01
C LEU A 251 -5.49 16.47 -3.28
N GLY A 252 -4.38 16.10 -3.91
CA GLY A 252 -3.04 16.17 -3.31
C GLY A 252 -2.78 15.08 -2.26
N ILE A 253 -3.55 14.00 -2.26
CA ILE A 253 -3.41 12.89 -1.30
C ILE A 253 -2.60 11.74 -1.93
N PRO A 254 -1.53 11.25 -1.28
CA PRO A 254 -0.75 10.12 -1.77
C PRO A 254 -1.63 8.88 -2.00
N THR A 255 -1.52 8.28 -3.19
CA THR A 255 -2.39 7.18 -3.62
C THR A 255 -1.78 6.35 -4.74
N THR A 256 -2.17 5.08 -4.85
CA THR A 256 -2.01 4.31 -6.08
C THR A 256 -2.84 4.95 -7.19
N ARG A 257 -2.27 5.04 -8.39
CA ARG A 257 -2.86 5.64 -9.59
C ARG A 257 -3.61 4.61 -10.42
N ALA A 258 -4.48 5.05 -11.34
CA ALA A 258 -5.18 4.17 -12.27
C ALA A 258 -4.92 4.57 -13.72
N LEU A 259 -4.23 3.72 -14.48
CA LEU A 259 -3.88 3.98 -15.89
C LEU A 259 -5.09 3.81 -16.80
N CYS A 260 -5.76 2.67 -16.71
CA CYS A 260 -6.90 2.33 -17.56
C CYS A 260 -7.86 1.34 -16.91
N LEU A 261 -9.07 1.28 -17.45
CA LEU A 261 -10.13 0.34 -17.11
C LEU A 261 -10.62 -0.32 -18.39
N VAL A 262 -10.56 -1.65 -18.44
CA VAL A 262 -11.00 -2.47 -19.58
C VAL A 262 -12.16 -3.35 -19.11
N ASN A 263 -13.23 -3.46 -19.91
CA ASN A 263 -14.27 -4.48 -19.68
C ASN A 263 -13.84 -5.81 -20.32
N THR A 264 -14.30 -6.93 -19.79
CA THR A 264 -13.90 -8.26 -20.30
C THR A 264 -14.91 -8.87 -21.28
N GLY A 265 -16.06 -8.23 -21.51
CA GLY A 265 -17.22 -8.78 -22.22
C GLY A 265 -17.83 -10.06 -21.62
N LYS A 266 -17.29 -10.57 -20.51
CA LYS A 266 -17.81 -11.72 -19.77
C LYS A 266 -18.55 -11.28 -18.52
N LEU A 267 -19.59 -12.01 -18.16
CA LEU A 267 -20.31 -11.84 -16.89
C LEU A 267 -19.58 -12.54 -15.74
N VAL A 268 -19.69 -11.95 -14.56
CA VAL A 268 -19.04 -12.39 -13.33
C VAL A 268 -20.06 -12.35 -12.19
N THR A 269 -20.30 -13.49 -11.55
CA THR A 269 -21.29 -13.62 -10.48
C THR A 269 -20.80 -13.00 -9.17
N ARG A 270 -21.57 -12.06 -8.61
CA ARG A 270 -21.28 -11.39 -7.34
C ARG A 270 -22.52 -11.29 -6.47
N ASP A 271 -22.35 -11.59 -5.19
CA ASP A 271 -23.24 -11.10 -4.14
C ASP A 271 -22.64 -9.79 -3.60
N MET A 272 -23.26 -8.66 -3.92
CA MET A 272 -22.76 -7.33 -3.56
C MET A 272 -22.99 -7.00 -2.09
N PHE A 273 -24.02 -7.57 -1.46
CA PHE A 273 -24.42 -7.25 -0.09
C PHE A 273 -24.12 -8.37 0.91
N TYR A 274 -23.64 -9.52 0.43
CA TYR A 274 -23.45 -10.74 1.20
C TYR A 274 -24.77 -11.25 1.83
N ASP A 275 -25.88 -11.05 1.11
CA ASP A 275 -27.25 -11.36 1.55
C ASP A 275 -27.79 -12.71 1.03
N GLY A 276 -26.98 -13.44 0.26
CA GLY A 276 -27.32 -14.72 -0.35
C GLY A 276 -27.93 -14.62 -1.75
N ASN A 277 -28.05 -13.43 -2.35
CA ASN A 277 -28.69 -13.21 -3.66
C ASN A 277 -27.66 -12.76 -4.72
N PRO A 278 -26.77 -13.66 -5.19
CA PRO A 278 -25.79 -13.34 -6.21
C PRO A 278 -26.44 -12.95 -7.55
N LYS A 279 -25.80 -12.01 -8.24
CA LYS A 279 -26.22 -11.49 -9.55
C LYS A 279 -25.03 -11.49 -10.51
N GLU A 280 -25.32 -11.53 -11.80
CA GLU A 280 -24.31 -11.32 -12.82
C GLU A 280 -24.00 -9.81 -12.93
N GLU A 281 -22.73 -9.45 -12.78
CA GLU A 281 -22.21 -8.12 -13.09
C GLU A 281 -21.23 -8.23 -14.28
N GLN A 282 -21.02 -7.14 -15.02
CA GLN A 282 -20.01 -7.10 -16.08
C GLN A 282 -18.60 -7.25 -15.50
N GLY A 283 -17.78 -8.15 -16.04
CA GLY A 283 -16.38 -8.30 -15.68
C GLY A 283 -15.54 -7.12 -16.16
N ALA A 284 -14.57 -6.71 -15.36
CA ALA A 284 -13.68 -5.61 -15.70
C ALA A 284 -12.32 -5.70 -14.99
N ILE A 285 -11.31 -5.10 -15.60
CA ILE A 285 -9.92 -5.09 -15.14
C ILE A 285 -9.45 -3.65 -15.06
N VAL A 286 -8.90 -3.25 -13.91
CA VAL A 286 -8.26 -1.95 -13.72
C VAL A 286 -6.75 -2.13 -13.67
N CYS A 287 -6.02 -1.35 -14.47
CA CYS A 287 -4.58 -1.24 -14.40
C CYS A 287 -4.20 -0.19 -13.36
N ARG A 288 -3.72 -0.67 -12.21
CA ARG A 288 -3.22 0.13 -11.09
C ARG A 288 -1.75 0.43 -11.31
N VAL A 289 -1.30 1.61 -10.89
CA VAL A 289 0.07 2.08 -11.05
C VAL A 289 0.58 2.65 -9.73
N ALA A 290 1.73 2.18 -9.26
CA ALA A 290 2.36 2.64 -8.02
C ALA A 290 3.88 2.49 -8.10
N GLN A 291 4.64 3.23 -7.29
CA GLN A 291 6.09 3.01 -7.18
C GLN A 291 6.42 1.68 -6.50
N SER A 292 5.52 1.21 -5.62
CA SER A 292 5.55 -0.10 -4.99
C SER A 292 4.15 -0.53 -4.56
N PHE A 293 3.84 -1.82 -4.66
CA PHE A 293 2.67 -2.44 -4.02
C PHE A 293 3.01 -3.15 -2.69
N LEU A 294 4.23 -2.98 -2.17
CA LEU A 294 4.62 -3.47 -0.84
C LEU A 294 3.74 -2.90 0.28
N ARG A 295 3.34 -3.77 1.20
CA ARG A 295 2.44 -3.50 2.32
C ARG A 295 3.09 -3.87 3.65
N PHE A 296 2.57 -3.41 4.78
CA PHE A 296 2.99 -3.93 6.10
C PHE A 296 2.81 -5.46 6.16
N GLY A 297 1.72 -5.96 5.57
CA GLY A 297 1.44 -7.38 5.38
C GLY A 297 2.53 -8.19 4.65
N SER A 298 3.34 -7.55 3.78
CA SER A 298 4.45 -8.20 3.06
C SER A 298 5.58 -8.62 4.01
N TYR A 299 5.80 -7.87 5.09
CA TYR A 299 6.80 -8.17 6.11
C TYR A 299 6.23 -9.13 7.16
N GLN A 300 4.96 -8.96 7.52
CA GLN A 300 4.27 -9.76 8.54
C GLN A 300 4.18 -11.25 8.21
N ILE A 301 3.98 -11.64 6.94
CA ILE A 301 3.92 -13.07 6.58
C ILE A 301 5.23 -13.78 6.91
N HIS A 302 6.36 -13.14 6.58
CA HIS A 302 7.68 -13.70 6.82
C HIS A 302 8.04 -13.68 8.31
N ALA A 303 7.76 -12.58 9.03
CA ALA A 303 7.92 -12.53 10.48
C ALA A 303 7.07 -13.59 11.22
N SER A 304 5.83 -13.83 10.76
CA SER A 304 4.92 -14.81 11.39
C SER A 304 5.38 -16.27 11.28
N ARG A 305 6.28 -16.57 10.34
CA ARG A 305 6.86 -17.90 10.10
C ARG A 305 8.12 -18.17 10.93
N GLY A 306 8.58 -17.17 11.69
CA GLY A 306 9.74 -17.29 12.57
C GLY A 306 11.07 -17.39 11.81
N ASN A 307 12.07 -17.98 12.48
CA ASN A 307 13.50 -17.86 12.12
C ASN A 307 13.85 -18.24 10.67
N GLU A 308 13.08 -19.10 10.01
CA GLU A 308 13.33 -19.52 8.62
C GLU A 308 13.08 -18.39 7.60
N ASP A 309 12.13 -17.49 7.88
CA ASP A 309 11.72 -16.40 6.98
C ASP A 309 12.18 -15.01 7.48
N LEU A 310 12.75 -14.88 8.68
CA LEU A 310 13.24 -13.58 9.21
C LEU A 310 14.29 -12.91 8.30
N GLU A 311 15.09 -13.68 7.57
CA GLU A 311 16.03 -13.12 6.59
C GLU A 311 15.32 -12.45 5.42
N ILE A 312 14.14 -12.95 5.02
CA ILE A 312 13.32 -12.34 3.96
C ILE A 312 12.79 -10.97 4.41
N VAL A 313 12.49 -10.80 5.71
CA VAL A 313 12.14 -9.48 6.28
C VAL A 313 13.29 -8.49 6.10
N ARG A 314 14.55 -8.92 6.29
CA ARG A 314 15.74 -8.08 6.07
C ARG A 314 15.91 -7.74 4.60
N VAL A 315 15.85 -8.74 3.71
CA VAL A 315 15.96 -8.57 2.26
C VAL A 315 14.87 -7.66 1.69
N LEU A 316 13.64 -7.72 2.22
CA LEU A 316 12.54 -6.81 1.86
C LEU A 316 12.79 -5.38 2.38
N ALA A 317 13.44 -5.20 3.53
CA ALA A 317 13.80 -3.88 4.04
C ALA A 317 14.95 -3.28 3.20
N ASP A 318 15.99 -4.07 2.90
CA ASP A 318 17.09 -3.72 1.99
C ASP A 318 16.55 -3.24 0.63
N TYR A 319 15.68 -4.04 0.02
CA TYR A 319 15.04 -3.74 -1.25
C TYR A 319 14.24 -2.44 -1.20
N ALA A 320 13.39 -2.27 -0.18
CA ALA A 320 12.56 -1.09 -0.02
C ALA A 320 13.41 0.18 0.17
N ILE A 321 14.41 0.14 1.05
CA ILE A 321 15.32 1.28 1.29
C ILE A 321 16.06 1.63 0.00
N LYS A 322 16.68 0.65 -0.66
CA LYS A 322 17.45 0.83 -1.90
C LYS A 322 16.64 1.46 -3.04
N HIS A 323 15.42 0.98 -3.30
CA HIS A 323 14.64 1.38 -4.49
C HIS A 323 13.57 2.44 -4.24
N HIS A 324 13.16 2.66 -2.99
CA HIS A 324 12.06 3.58 -2.64
C HIS A 324 12.43 4.65 -1.60
N PHE A 325 13.52 4.48 -0.85
CA PHE A 325 14.05 5.45 0.10
C PHE A 325 15.58 5.69 -0.07
N PRO A 326 16.09 5.92 -1.30
CA PRO A 326 17.54 5.94 -1.58
C PRO A 326 18.29 7.08 -0.88
N HIS A 327 17.60 8.11 -0.40
CA HIS A 327 18.18 9.15 0.45
C HIS A 327 18.66 8.60 1.80
N ILE A 328 17.99 7.59 2.36
CA ILE A 328 18.42 6.88 3.58
C ILE A 328 19.73 6.12 3.32
N GLU A 329 19.90 5.49 2.14
CA GLU A 329 21.16 4.83 1.76
C GLU A 329 22.35 5.81 1.69
N ASN A 330 22.07 7.10 1.47
CA ASN A 330 23.09 8.13 1.33
C ASN A 330 23.45 8.82 2.65
N MET A 331 22.56 8.81 3.66
CA MET A 331 22.91 9.30 5.01
C MET A 331 24.12 8.55 5.57
N SER A 332 24.20 7.23 5.39
CA SER A 332 25.34 6.43 5.85
C SER A 332 26.66 6.66 5.08
N LYS A 333 26.66 7.45 4.00
CA LYS A 333 27.87 7.75 3.20
C LYS A 333 28.46 9.14 3.44
N SER A 334 27.66 10.11 3.90
CA SER A 334 28.11 11.50 4.08
C SER A 334 28.58 11.81 5.50
N GLU A 335 28.16 11.06 6.51
CA GLU A 335 28.54 11.35 7.91
C GLU A 335 29.96 10.88 8.30
N SER A 336 30.70 10.24 7.39
CA SER A 336 32.15 10.02 7.52
C SER A 336 32.98 11.20 6.98
N LEU A 337 32.47 12.43 7.06
CA LEU A 337 33.17 13.64 6.60
C LEU A 337 34.16 14.15 7.65
N SER A 338 35.41 13.70 7.49
CA SER A 338 36.66 14.39 7.87
C SER A 338 36.70 15.16 9.21
N PHE A 339 37.17 14.50 10.27
CA PHE A 339 37.81 15.21 11.39
C PHE A 339 39.25 15.61 11.00
N SER A 340 39.46 16.88 10.68
CA SER A 340 40.79 17.49 10.71
C SER A 340 41.01 18.13 12.07
N THR A 341 41.92 17.58 12.87
CA THR A 341 42.35 18.17 14.14
C THR A 341 43.15 19.44 13.88
N GLY A 342 42.51 20.59 14.00
CA GLY A 342 43.19 21.88 14.20
C GLY A 342 43.39 22.09 15.70
N ASP A 343 44.62 22.38 16.10
CA ASP A 343 44.95 22.75 17.48
C ASP A 343 44.40 24.15 17.82
N GLU A 344 44.19 24.34 19.13
CA GLU A 344 43.88 25.58 19.85
C GLU A 344 42.47 26.19 19.73
N ASP A 345 41.95 26.45 20.93
CA ASP A 345 40.69 27.04 21.42
C ASP A 345 39.78 27.88 20.50
N HIS A 346 38.47 27.76 20.76
CA HIS A 346 37.32 28.46 20.14
C HIS A 346 36.96 28.15 18.67
N SER A 347 36.20 27.07 18.47
CA SER A 347 35.41 26.85 17.25
C SER A 347 34.07 27.61 17.27
N VAL A 348 34.03 28.77 16.60
CA VAL A 348 32.76 29.39 16.18
C VAL A 348 32.25 28.64 14.94
N VAL A 349 31.09 27.99 15.05
CA VAL A 349 30.47 27.30 13.91
C VAL A 349 29.67 28.32 13.08
N ASP A 350 30.13 28.58 11.87
CA ASP A 350 29.37 29.36 10.87
C ASP A 350 28.18 28.53 10.35
N LEU A 351 26.97 28.99 10.67
CA LEU A 351 25.70 28.35 10.28
C LEU A 351 25.23 28.73 8.87
N THR A 352 25.93 29.61 8.15
CA THR A 352 25.42 30.22 6.90
C THR A 352 25.81 29.49 5.61
N SER A 353 26.64 28.44 5.68
CA SER A 353 27.17 27.71 4.51
C SER A 353 26.45 26.39 4.18
N ASN A 354 25.18 26.23 4.60
CA ASN A 354 24.44 24.99 4.36
C ASN A 354 23.55 25.05 3.11
N LYS A 355 23.91 24.29 2.07
CA LYS A 355 23.30 24.28 0.74
C LYS A 355 21.94 23.54 0.65
N TYR A 356 21.24 23.47 1.78
CA TYR A 356 19.99 22.74 2.00
C TYR A 356 18.96 23.54 2.81
N ALA A 357 19.14 24.86 2.94
CA ALA A 357 18.13 25.75 3.51
C ALA A 357 16.80 25.79 2.69
N ASP A 358 16.84 25.34 1.43
CA ASP A 358 15.70 25.34 0.49
C ASP A 358 14.86 24.05 0.50
N LEU A 359 15.07 23.15 1.48
CA LEU A 359 14.20 21.98 1.69
C LEU A 359 13.53 22.07 3.07
N GLU A 360 12.23 22.37 3.06
CA GLU A 360 11.44 22.65 4.26
C GLU A 360 11.44 21.49 5.28
N GLY A 361 11.78 21.82 6.53
CA GLY A 361 11.33 21.14 7.75
C GLY A 361 11.97 19.79 8.11
N HIS A 362 12.02 18.83 7.19
CA HIS A 362 12.04 17.40 7.56
C HIS A 362 13.42 16.78 7.84
N SER A 363 14.54 17.48 7.60
CA SER A 363 15.88 16.86 7.67
C SER A 363 16.68 17.15 8.95
N ALA A 364 16.35 18.22 9.69
CA ALA A 364 17.18 18.69 10.80
C ALA A 364 17.21 17.75 12.02
N VAL A 365 16.11 17.03 12.30
CA VAL A 365 15.98 16.19 13.49
C VAL A 365 16.82 14.92 13.37
N VAL A 366 16.73 14.22 12.24
CA VAL A 366 17.49 12.99 11.96
C VAL A 366 19.01 13.24 12.04
N LEU A 367 19.51 14.30 11.41
CA LEU A 367 20.91 14.73 11.45
C LEU A 367 21.40 15.18 12.84
N THR A 368 20.49 15.56 13.74
CA THR A 368 20.84 15.92 15.13
C THR A 368 21.02 14.66 15.98
N MET A 369 20.18 13.63 15.77
CA MET A 369 20.24 12.34 16.48
C MET A 369 21.40 11.44 16.04
N LEU A 370 21.77 11.45 14.76
CA LEU A 370 22.90 10.65 14.24
C LEU A 370 24.22 11.00 14.94
N LYS A 371 24.40 12.28 15.27
CA LYS A 371 25.52 12.78 16.11
C LYS A 371 25.48 12.17 17.52
N SER A 372 24.31 12.15 18.16
CA SER A 372 24.13 11.56 19.50
C SER A 372 24.37 10.05 19.53
N TYR A 373 23.89 9.31 18.52
CA TYR A 373 24.08 7.85 18.42
C TYR A 373 25.56 7.49 18.27
N THR A 374 26.30 8.24 17.44
CA THR A 374 27.74 8.06 17.23
C THR A 374 28.55 8.36 18.50
N ILE A 375 28.16 9.40 19.26
CA ILE A 375 28.79 9.74 20.55
C ILE A 375 28.53 8.63 21.59
N GLY A 376 27.33 8.04 21.63
CA GLY A 376 26.99 6.94 22.55
C GLY A 376 27.81 5.67 22.31
N GLN A 377 28.10 5.31 21.06
CA GLN A 377 28.96 4.18 20.70
C GLN A 377 30.41 4.38 21.20
N LEU A 378 30.95 5.60 21.09
CA LEU A 378 32.31 5.93 21.53
C LEU A 378 32.48 5.90 23.07
N GLN A 379 31.41 6.10 23.84
CA GLN A 379 31.46 6.15 25.31
C GLN A 379 31.36 4.77 25.99
N HIS A 380 31.12 3.68 25.25
CA HIS A 380 31.01 2.31 25.81
C HIS A 380 32.03 1.30 25.26
N GLY A 381 33.06 1.77 24.53
CA GLY A 381 34.14 0.96 23.98
C GLY A 381 35.27 0.62 24.97
N SER A 382 34.99 -0.10 26.07
CA SER A 382 36.07 -0.74 26.86
C SER A 382 35.65 -2.10 27.47
N ALA A 383 35.55 -3.11 26.63
CA ALA A 383 35.54 -4.52 27.05
C ALA A 383 36.71 -5.26 26.38
N THR A 384 37.54 -5.91 27.18
CA THR A 384 38.77 -6.58 26.73
C THR A 384 38.49 -7.84 25.92
N LEU A 385 39.21 -8.00 24.82
CA LEU A 385 39.28 -9.25 24.05
C LEU A 385 39.92 -10.37 24.91
N ASP A 386 39.22 -11.50 25.07
CA ASP A 386 39.82 -12.79 25.46
C ASP A 386 39.58 -13.78 24.31
N GLU A 387 40.67 -14.21 23.67
CA GLU A 387 40.63 -15.16 22.57
C GLU A 387 40.52 -16.60 23.12
N ARG A 388 39.49 -17.34 22.68
CA ARG A 388 39.52 -18.82 22.68
C ARG A 388 38.40 -19.43 21.82
N TRP A 389 38.77 -19.89 20.63
CA TRP A 389 37.98 -20.85 19.85
C TRP A 389 38.51 -22.27 20.12
N PRO A 390 37.64 -23.26 20.40
CA PRO A 390 38.02 -24.66 20.36
C PRO A 390 37.82 -25.22 18.94
N GLU A 391 38.91 -25.66 18.30
CA GLU A 391 38.81 -26.55 17.15
C GLU A 391 38.27 -27.92 17.58
N ASN A 392 37.32 -28.49 16.82
CA ASN A 392 37.36 -29.88 16.35
C ASN A 392 36.10 -30.30 15.57
N GLY A 393 36.30 -30.94 14.41
CA GLY A 393 35.57 -32.17 14.12
C GLY A 393 34.35 -32.17 13.18
N LEU A 394 34.63 -32.14 11.88
CA LEU A 394 34.10 -33.10 10.87
C LEU A 394 32.70 -32.94 10.21
N ILE A 395 32.81 -32.78 8.87
CA ILE A 395 31.90 -33.25 7.79
C ILE A 395 30.62 -32.45 7.52
N ARG A 396 30.67 -31.65 6.44
CA ARG A 396 29.69 -31.68 5.33
C ARG A 396 30.32 -31.21 4.01
N ARG A 397 29.79 -31.73 2.89
CA ARG A 397 30.30 -31.55 1.52
C ARG A 397 29.92 -30.17 0.93
N PRO A 398 30.62 -29.67 -0.10
CA PRO A 398 30.41 -28.32 -0.61
C PRO A 398 29.14 -28.22 -1.47
N LEU A 399 28.39 -27.12 -1.28
CA LEU A 399 27.52 -26.54 -2.29
C LEU A 399 28.15 -25.22 -2.74
N SER A 400 28.85 -25.27 -3.87
CA SER A 400 29.49 -24.12 -4.48
C SER A 400 28.58 -23.49 -5.55
N SER A 401 28.02 -22.31 -5.26
CA SER A 401 27.93 -21.22 -6.25
C SER A 401 27.28 -19.94 -5.68
N GLY A 402 28.03 -18.83 -5.68
CA GLY A 402 27.49 -17.57 -6.21
C GLY A 402 26.62 -16.66 -5.32
N LEU A 403 26.89 -16.53 -4.01
CA LEU A 403 26.37 -15.40 -3.20
C LEU A 403 27.51 -14.66 -2.50
N GLY A 404 28.37 -14.05 -3.32
CA GLY A 404 29.43 -13.15 -2.88
C GLY A 404 28.90 -11.77 -2.47
N HIS A 405 28.06 -11.71 -1.44
CA HIS A 405 27.73 -10.45 -0.80
C HIS A 405 28.98 -9.93 -0.06
N ALA A 406 29.71 -9.04 -0.73
CA ALA A 406 30.62 -8.14 -0.04
C ALA A 406 29.80 -7.39 1.01
N LYS A 407 30.09 -7.59 2.30
CA LYS A 407 29.49 -6.82 3.39
C LYS A 407 29.84 -5.35 3.20
N LYS A 408 28.98 -4.59 2.52
CA LYS A 408 28.95 -3.14 2.69
C LYS A 408 28.72 -2.89 4.19
N LEU A 409 29.59 -2.09 4.79
CA LEU A 409 29.43 -1.61 6.16
C LEU A 409 28.30 -0.58 6.22
N TYR A 410 27.06 -1.04 6.05
CA TYR A 410 25.90 -0.25 6.47
C TYR A 410 25.87 -0.20 7.98
N ASN A 411 25.61 1.00 8.54
CA ASN A 411 25.10 1.12 9.89
C ASN A 411 23.61 0.72 9.88
N TRP A 412 23.39 -0.59 9.71
CA TRP A 412 22.10 -1.19 9.37
C TRP A 412 20.96 -0.86 10.37
N PRO A 413 21.18 -0.87 11.70
CA PRO A 413 20.14 -0.47 12.66
C PRO A 413 19.66 0.97 12.45
N VAL A 414 20.59 1.88 12.15
CA VAL A 414 20.29 3.30 11.93
C VAL A 414 19.49 3.51 10.63
N ALA A 415 19.85 2.81 9.55
CA ALA A 415 19.09 2.89 8.29
C ALA A 415 17.67 2.32 8.44
N ALA A 416 17.52 1.19 9.14
CA ALA A 416 16.22 0.58 9.39
C ALA A 416 15.34 1.42 10.33
N TRP A 417 15.92 2.05 11.35
CA TRP A 417 15.21 2.96 12.25
C TRP A 417 14.73 4.23 11.53
N ALA A 418 15.62 4.92 10.80
CA ALA A 418 15.24 6.11 10.03
C ALA A 418 14.13 5.80 9.00
N TRP A 419 14.20 4.61 8.38
CA TRP A 419 13.17 4.12 7.46
C TRP A 419 11.83 3.84 8.17
N ALA A 420 11.85 3.24 9.36
CA ALA A 420 10.63 3.01 10.16
C ALA A 420 9.94 4.33 10.56
N VAL A 421 10.72 5.34 10.98
CA VAL A 421 10.23 6.69 11.29
C VAL A 421 9.58 7.33 10.06
N GLU A 422 10.25 7.31 8.89
CA GLU A 422 9.67 7.90 7.68
C GLU A 422 8.39 7.18 7.21
N ILE A 423 8.28 5.86 7.41
CA ILE A 423 7.03 5.11 7.16
C ILE A 423 5.91 5.60 8.09
N ALA A 424 6.22 5.84 9.37
CA ALA A 424 5.25 6.36 10.33
C ALA A 424 4.78 7.77 9.95
N GLU A 425 5.71 8.69 9.68
CA GLU A 425 5.40 10.07 9.22
C GLU A 425 4.54 10.08 7.96
N ARG A 426 4.91 9.30 6.93
CA ARG A 426 4.13 9.20 5.68
C ARG A 426 2.74 8.62 5.92
N THR A 427 2.61 7.64 6.81
CA THR A 427 1.32 7.03 7.19
C THR A 427 0.43 8.03 7.93
N ALA A 428 0.97 8.71 8.94
CA ALA A 428 0.27 9.74 9.70
C ALA A 428 -0.17 10.90 8.80
N SER A 429 0.72 11.38 7.91
CA SER A 429 0.43 12.45 6.94
C SER A 429 -0.72 12.09 6.00
N THR A 430 -0.75 10.86 5.47
CA THR A 430 -1.85 10.41 4.59
C THR A 430 -3.17 10.23 5.33
N ILE A 431 -3.16 9.69 6.55
CA ILE A 431 -4.38 9.60 7.36
C ILE A 431 -4.88 10.99 7.76
N ALA A 432 -4.00 11.92 8.15
CA ALA A 432 -4.38 13.30 8.43
C ALA A 432 -5.04 13.98 7.22
N ARG A 433 -4.52 13.74 6.00
CA ARG A 433 -5.17 14.18 4.75
C ARG A 433 -6.54 13.52 4.54
N TRP A 434 -6.71 12.24 4.85
CA TRP A 434 -8.04 11.58 4.80
C TRP A 434 -9.04 12.24 5.75
N GLN A 435 -8.62 12.53 6.99
CA GLN A 435 -9.46 13.26 7.95
C GLN A 435 -9.82 14.65 7.41
N GLY A 436 -8.85 15.37 6.81
CA GLY A 436 -9.06 16.70 6.25
C GLY A 436 -10.08 16.79 5.11
N VAL A 437 -10.22 15.73 4.29
CA VAL A 437 -11.20 15.68 3.18
C VAL A 437 -12.45 14.85 3.48
N GLY A 438 -12.60 14.36 4.71
CA GLY A 438 -13.74 13.49 5.07
C GLY A 438 -13.71 12.12 4.40
N PHE A 439 -12.55 11.60 4.00
CA PHE A 439 -12.42 10.28 3.38
C PHE A 439 -12.36 9.17 4.43
N THR A 440 -13.16 8.12 4.25
CA THR A 440 -13.12 6.89 5.07
C THR A 440 -12.77 5.69 4.19
N HIS A 441 -11.66 5.02 4.50
CA HIS A 441 -11.14 3.88 3.74
C HIS A 441 -12.01 2.62 3.88
N GLY A 442 -12.51 2.37 5.10
CA GLY A 442 -13.43 1.27 5.41
C GLY A 442 -12.80 -0.12 5.59
N VAL A 443 -11.53 -0.33 5.16
CA VAL A 443 -10.79 -1.60 5.33
C VAL A 443 -9.30 -1.35 5.57
N MET A 444 -8.95 -0.72 6.70
CA MET A 444 -7.56 -0.49 7.11
C MET A 444 -6.95 -1.73 7.79
N ASN A 445 -6.97 -2.87 7.10
CA ASN A 445 -6.19 -4.04 7.50
C ASN A 445 -4.69 -3.77 7.22
N THR A 446 -3.77 -4.48 7.88
CA THR A 446 -2.32 -4.28 7.63
C THR A 446 -1.87 -4.73 6.23
N ASP A 447 -2.62 -5.61 5.56
CA ASP A 447 -2.45 -5.90 4.12
C ASP A 447 -2.83 -4.73 3.20
N ASN A 448 -3.53 -3.71 3.72
CA ASN A 448 -3.95 -2.51 2.99
C ASN A 448 -3.24 -1.23 3.48
N MET A 449 -2.11 -1.38 4.18
CA MET A 449 -1.22 -0.26 4.55
C MET A 449 0.05 -0.33 3.70
N SER A 450 0.26 0.64 2.81
CA SER A 450 1.47 0.70 1.98
C SER A 450 2.67 1.23 2.77
N ILE A 451 3.85 0.64 2.57
CA ILE A 451 5.10 1.19 3.12
C ILE A 451 5.43 2.59 2.58
N LEU A 452 4.86 3.02 1.45
CA LEU A 452 5.11 4.36 0.90
C LEU A 452 4.18 5.43 1.48
N GLY A 453 3.27 5.06 2.38
CA GLY A 453 2.22 5.93 2.90
C GLY A 453 1.19 6.33 1.84
N VAL A 454 1.00 5.55 0.78
CA VAL A 454 -0.03 5.81 -0.25
C VAL A 454 -1.34 5.09 0.06
N THR A 455 -2.46 5.76 -0.26
CA THR A 455 -3.80 5.16 -0.26
C THR A 455 -3.85 3.99 -1.25
N ILE A 456 -4.33 2.82 -0.82
CA ILE A 456 -4.24 1.56 -1.57
C ILE A 456 -5.49 0.68 -1.34
N ASP A 457 -5.87 -0.12 -2.33
CA ASP A 457 -7.01 -1.07 -2.34
C ASP A 457 -8.39 -0.44 -2.06
N TYR A 458 -8.89 0.32 -3.03
CA TYR A 458 -10.20 0.98 -2.97
C TYR A 458 -11.38 0.00 -3.07
N GLY A 459 -11.80 -0.55 -1.93
CA GLY A 459 -13.00 -1.37 -1.80
C GLY A 459 -14.24 -0.58 -1.35
N PRO A 460 -14.81 -0.88 -0.17
CA PRO A 460 -15.97 -0.20 0.37
C PRO A 460 -15.59 1.13 1.06
N PHE A 461 -14.89 2.02 0.35
CA PHE A 461 -14.60 3.38 0.82
C PHE A 461 -15.81 4.32 0.68
N GLY A 462 -15.75 5.48 1.32
CA GLY A 462 -16.73 6.56 1.16
C GLY A 462 -16.20 7.91 1.66
N PHE A 463 -16.66 9.00 1.04
CA PHE A 463 -16.48 10.35 1.56
C PHE A 463 -17.71 10.71 2.42
N LEU A 464 -17.53 11.60 3.40
CA LEU A 464 -18.62 12.13 4.22
C LEU A 464 -19.49 13.11 3.41
N ASP A 465 -20.73 12.71 3.08
CA ASP A 465 -21.76 13.64 2.57
C ASP A 465 -22.25 14.60 3.67
N ALA A 466 -22.51 14.04 4.85
CA ALA A 466 -22.78 14.76 6.09
C ALA A 466 -21.76 14.31 7.13
N PHE A 467 -21.32 15.24 7.98
CA PHE A 467 -20.32 14.93 9.01
C PHE A 467 -20.91 13.97 10.06
N ASP A 468 -20.42 12.72 10.06
CA ASP A 468 -20.65 11.72 11.10
C ASP A 468 -19.30 11.10 11.48
N PRO A 469 -18.77 11.35 12.70
CA PRO A 469 -17.51 10.74 13.13
C PRO A 469 -17.57 9.21 13.22
N LYS A 470 -18.77 8.63 13.31
CA LYS A 470 -18.98 7.18 13.38
C LYS A 470 -19.27 6.55 12.01
N PHE A 471 -19.21 7.31 10.92
CA PHE A 471 -19.46 6.80 9.58
C PHE A 471 -18.50 5.66 9.25
N THR A 472 -19.02 4.50 8.86
CA THR A 472 -18.26 3.45 8.19
C THR A 472 -18.98 3.10 6.89
N PRO A 473 -18.32 3.22 5.72
CA PRO A 473 -18.88 2.85 4.43
C PRO A 473 -18.89 1.32 4.22
N ASN A 474 -18.20 0.57 5.07
CA ASN A 474 -18.12 -0.87 4.99
C ASN A 474 -19.22 -1.56 5.81
N THR A 475 -20.15 -2.26 5.15
CA THR A 475 -21.22 -3.01 5.82
C THR A 475 -20.71 -4.19 6.64
N THR A 476 -19.55 -4.77 6.31
CA THR A 476 -18.96 -5.89 7.08
C THR A 476 -18.20 -5.44 8.33
N ASP A 477 -17.97 -4.13 8.48
CA ASP A 477 -17.42 -3.52 9.70
C ASP A 477 -18.50 -3.33 10.78
N LEU A 478 -19.78 -3.55 10.47
CA LEU A 478 -20.87 -3.45 11.44
C LEU A 478 -21.05 -4.75 12.25
N PRO A 479 -21.36 -4.67 13.57
CA PRO A 479 -21.63 -3.46 14.34
C PRO A 479 -20.38 -2.77 14.92
N GLY A 480 -19.20 -3.36 14.78
CA GLY A 480 -17.97 -2.95 15.49
C GLY A 480 -17.45 -1.55 15.14
N ARG A 481 -17.63 -1.11 13.89
CA ARG A 481 -17.17 0.20 13.37
C ARG A 481 -15.67 0.42 13.58
N ARG A 482 -14.85 -0.63 13.44
CA ARG A 482 -13.40 -0.56 13.65
C ARG A 482 -12.76 0.46 12.72
N TYR A 483 -13.23 0.53 11.47
CA TYR A 483 -12.69 1.38 10.41
C TYR A 483 -13.57 2.59 10.10
N CYS A 484 -14.32 3.09 11.09
CA CYS A 484 -15.08 4.33 10.94
C CYS A 484 -14.18 5.57 10.92
N PHE A 485 -14.70 6.66 10.37
CA PHE A 485 -13.96 7.90 10.11
C PHE A 485 -13.11 8.39 11.30
N ALA A 486 -13.68 8.45 12.51
CA ALA A 486 -12.93 8.95 13.68
C ALA A 486 -11.82 8.01 14.16
N ASN A 487 -11.90 6.71 13.87
CA ASN A 487 -10.94 5.71 14.36
C ASN A 487 -9.72 5.56 13.45
N GLN A 488 -9.71 6.14 12.24
CA GLN A 488 -8.63 5.93 11.28
C GLN A 488 -7.22 6.30 11.81
N PRO A 489 -7.01 7.37 12.61
CA PRO A 489 -5.72 7.66 13.24
C PRO A 489 -5.23 6.55 14.17
N ASP A 490 -6.06 6.13 15.13
CA ASP A 490 -5.71 5.08 16.11
C ASP A 490 -5.43 3.73 15.43
N ILE A 491 -6.18 3.42 14.37
CA ILE A 491 -5.95 2.24 13.54
C ILE A 491 -4.66 2.35 12.73
N GLY A 492 -4.29 3.54 12.26
CA GLY A 492 -3.00 3.82 11.64
C GLY A 492 -1.84 3.50 12.57
N LEU A 493 -1.89 4.05 13.78
CA LEU A 493 -0.91 3.79 14.84
C LEU A 493 -0.84 2.29 15.21
N TRP A 494 -1.98 1.64 15.39
CA TRP A 494 -2.02 0.19 15.65
C TRP A 494 -1.40 -0.61 14.50
N ASN A 495 -1.69 -0.25 13.25
CA ASN A 495 -1.11 -0.92 12.08
C ASN A 495 0.42 -0.70 11.99
N LEU A 496 0.92 0.49 12.36
CA LEU A 496 2.36 0.77 12.45
C LEU A 496 3.04 -0.09 13.53
N ALA A 497 2.44 -0.24 14.71
CA ALA A 497 2.98 -1.11 15.76
C ALA A 497 3.07 -2.59 15.29
N GLN A 498 2.07 -3.05 14.53
CA GLN A 498 2.12 -4.39 13.92
C GLN A 498 3.15 -4.51 12.78
N PHE A 499 3.67 -3.40 12.25
CA PHE A 499 4.76 -3.37 11.26
C PHE A 499 6.13 -3.30 11.93
N THR A 500 6.35 -2.36 12.87
CA THR A 500 7.62 -2.23 13.61
C THR A 500 7.96 -3.51 14.37
N SER A 501 6.97 -4.21 14.92
CA SER A 501 7.13 -5.55 15.52
C SER A 501 7.79 -6.58 14.58
N THR A 502 7.54 -6.51 13.26
CA THR A 502 8.22 -7.38 12.28
C THR A 502 9.70 -7.04 12.14
N LEU A 503 10.04 -5.75 12.21
CA LEU A 503 11.40 -5.25 12.13
C LEU A 503 12.18 -5.63 13.39
N SER A 504 11.58 -5.50 14.58
CA SER A 504 12.15 -5.95 15.85
C SER A 504 12.36 -7.47 15.89
N SER A 505 11.40 -8.24 15.37
CA SER A 505 11.50 -9.70 15.21
C SER A 505 12.69 -10.10 14.33
N ALA A 506 12.94 -9.35 13.26
CA ALA A 506 14.10 -9.54 12.39
C ALA A 506 15.38 -8.86 12.91
N HIS A 507 15.36 -8.27 14.11
CA HIS A 507 16.48 -7.55 14.74
C HIS A 507 17.02 -6.41 13.87
N LEU A 508 16.13 -5.74 13.15
CA LEU A 508 16.41 -4.55 12.35
C LEU A 508 16.42 -3.28 13.21
N ILE A 509 15.54 -3.23 14.21
CA ILE A 509 15.40 -2.15 15.19
C ILE A 509 15.23 -2.75 16.59
N ASN A 510 15.55 -1.98 17.63
CA ASN A 510 15.28 -2.33 19.03
C ASN A 510 13.96 -1.73 19.54
N GLU A 511 13.56 -2.08 20.76
CA GLU A 511 12.30 -1.63 21.39
C GLU A 511 12.18 -0.10 21.43
N LYS A 512 13.24 0.63 21.82
CA LYS A 512 13.23 2.11 21.89
C LYS A 512 13.14 2.76 20.52
N GLU A 513 13.76 2.15 19.51
CA GLU A 513 13.68 2.61 18.11
C GLU A 513 12.29 2.36 17.52
N ALA A 514 11.62 1.27 17.93
CA ALA A 514 10.24 0.98 17.57
C ALA A 514 9.26 1.93 18.27
N ASP A 515 9.41 2.16 19.58
CA ASP A 515 8.59 3.10 20.36
C ASP A 515 8.71 4.52 19.80
N TYR A 516 9.93 5.00 19.52
CA TYR A 516 10.17 6.31 18.92
C TYR A 516 9.51 6.48 17.54
N ALA A 517 9.37 5.40 16.76
CA ALA A 517 8.66 5.44 15.47
C ALA A 517 7.12 5.39 15.62
N LEU A 518 6.60 5.27 16.84
CA LEU A 518 5.17 5.24 17.16
C LEU A 518 4.70 6.48 17.96
N GLU A 519 5.63 7.24 18.56
CA GLU A 519 5.41 8.56 19.18
C GLU A 519 5.14 9.67 18.14
#